data_AF-K9QJ79-F1
#
_entry.id   AF-K9QJ79-F1
#
_cell.length_a   1.000
_cell.length_b   1.000
_cell.length_c   1.000
_cell.angle_alpha   90.00
_cell.angle_beta   90.00
_cell.angle_gamma   90.00
#
_symmetry.space_group_name_H-M   'P 1'
#
loop_
_entity.id
_entity.type
_entity.pdbx_description
1 polymer ?
#
loop_
_entity_poly.entity_id
_entity_poly.type
_entity_poly.pdbx_seq_one_letter_code
_entity_poly.pdbx_strand_id
1 'polypeptide(L)'
;MGAENLDEEDLYCHADLDWMTIKSSDVNAVVNALELENIQQGSFSNFGDTANTFVFPTQNDWIIIFHQWEPRGSSAEYLNAMQQIVTELSQKFGEAQSFAAYEDVIYYAHWILAQNGILIRSFAKAGETDLFRNFEEVTEAESFIDWTDAELFPGMPEVIRLSQKWSTEPIFSNHPENVVGVLGYKHLQL
;
A
#
# COMPACT_ATOMS: atom_id res chain seq x y z
N MET A 1 2.74 -10.51 -36.09
CA MET A 1 1.98 -10.06 -34.89
C MET A 1 3.04 -9.61 -33.92
N GLY A 2 3.32 -8.30 -33.94
CA GLY A 2 4.32 -7.72 -33.05
C GLY A 2 3.75 -7.71 -31.65
N ALA A 3 4.60 -8.09 -30.68
CA ALA A 3 4.41 -7.64 -29.32
C ALA A 3 4.46 -6.12 -29.37
N GLU A 4 3.31 -5.47 -29.17
CA GLU A 4 3.31 -4.06 -28.84
C GLU A 4 4.03 -3.97 -27.49
N ASN A 5 5.22 -3.39 -27.51
CA ASN A 5 5.83 -2.82 -26.31
C ASN A 5 4.83 -1.80 -25.81
N LEU A 6 4.03 -2.18 -24.82
CA LEU A 6 3.47 -1.20 -23.91
C LEU A 6 4.70 -0.67 -23.17
N ASP A 7 5.09 0.58 -23.48
CA ASP A 7 6.12 1.25 -22.72
C ASP A 7 5.69 1.21 -21.23
N GLU A 8 6.61 0.86 -20.33
CA GLU A 8 6.32 0.73 -18.89
C GLU A 8 5.70 2.03 -18.32
N GLU A 9 5.92 3.17 -19.00
CA GLU A 9 5.30 4.48 -18.71
C GLU A 9 3.77 4.53 -18.92
N ASP A 10 3.18 3.69 -19.79
CA ASP A 10 1.73 3.68 -20.05
C ASP A 10 0.96 2.74 -19.10
N LEU A 11 1.65 1.89 -18.33
CA LEU A 11 1.05 0.93 -17.39
C LEU A 11 0.75 1.55 -16.02
N TYR A 12 1.45 2.61 -15.66
CA TYR A 12 1.31 3.29 -14.39
C TYR A 12 0.78 4.70 -14.67
N CYS A 13 -0.54 4.87 -14.63
CA CYS A 13 -1.07 6.22 -14.52
C CYS A 13 -0.40 6.88 -13.31
N HIS A 14 -0.01 8.15 -13.43
CA HIS A 14 0.67 9.01 -12.45
C HIS A 14 -0.12 9.21 -11.13
N ALA A 15 -0.72 8.14 -10.60
CA ALA A 15 -1.56 8.16 -9.43
C ALA A 15 -0.67 7.97 -8.20
N ASP A 16 -0.70 8.99 -7.34
CA ASP A 16 -0.34 8.83 -5.94
C ASP A 16 -1.15 7.66 -5.34
N LEU A 17 -0.48 6.57 -4.96
CA LEU A 17 -1.13 5.37 -4.43
C LEU A 17 -0.64 5.06 -3.04
N ASP A 18 -1.59 4.70 -2.18
CA ASP A 18 -1.36 4.13 -0.87
C ASP A 18 -2.25 2.92 -0.68
N TRP A 19 -1.64 1.80 -0.30
CA TRP A 19 -2.36 0.56 -0.10
C TRP A 19 -1.72 -0.31 0.96
N MET A 20 -2.53 -1.26 1.42
CA MET A 20 -2.09 -2.39 2.24
C MET A 20 -2.47 -3.71 1.60
N THR A 21 -1.72 -4.74 1.96
CA THR A 21 -2.07 -6.14 1.70
C THR A 21 -2.12 -6.91 3.02
N ILE A 22 -3.20 -7.65 3.22
CA ILE A 22 -3.45 -8.43 4.45
C ILE A 22 -3.63 -9.89 4.08
N LYS A 23 -2.93 -10.79 4.77
CA LYS A 23 -3.04 -12.23 4.54
C LYS A 23 -4.36 -12.75 5.11
N SER A 24 -5.40 -12.79 4.30
CA SER A 24 -6.73 -13.26 4.68
C SER A 24 -7.58 -13.50 3.45
N SER A 25 -8.54 -14.42 3.57
CA SER A 25 -9.63 -14.62 2.60
C SER A 25 -10.97 -14.08 3.11
N ASP A 26 -11.02 -13.56 4.34
CA ASP A 26 -12.24 -13.06 4.99
C ASP A 26 -12.27 -11.53 4.98
N VAL A 27 -12.95 -10.99 3.96
CA VAL A 27 -13.13 -9.53 3.79
C VAL A 27 -13.87 -8.92 4.95
N ASN A 28 -14.88 -9.59 5.51
CA ASN A 28 -15.67 -9.06 6.62
C ASN A 28 -14.82 -8.96 7.88
N ALA A 29 -13.95 -9.95 8.14
CA ALA A 29 -13.02 -9.89 9.26
C ALA A 29 -12.06 -8.70 9.14
N VAL A 30 -11.56 -8.41 7.94
CA VAL A 30 -10.67 -7.25 7.66
C VAL A 30 -11.43 -5.94 7.83
N VAL A 31 -12.61 -5.80 7.23
CA VAL A 31 -13.48 -4.61 7.36
C VAL A 31 -13.79 -4.31 8.84
N ASN A 32 -14.12 -5.34 9.62
CA ASN A 32 -14.37 -5.20 11.05
C ASN A 32 -13.09 -4.85 11.83
N ALA A 33 -11.92 -5.39 11.45
CA ALA A 33 -10.65 -5.06 12.09
C ALA A 33 -10.21 -3.62 11.83
N LEU A 34 -10.57 -3.08 10.65
CA LEU A 34 -10.31 -1.69 10.30
C LEU A 34 -11.31 -0.72 10.92
N GLU A 35 -12.39 -1.23 11.53
CA GLU A 35 -13.48 -0.44 12.12
C GLU A 35 -14.12 0.50 11.08
N LEU A 36 -14.35 0.01 9.86
CA LEU A 36 -14.91 0.86 8.80
C LEU A 36 -16.37 1.24 9.10
N GLU A 37 -16.68 2.50 8.87
CA GLU A 37 -18.02 3.08 8.99
C GLU A 37 -18.67 3.25 7.61
N ASN A 38 -20.01 3.37 7.60
CA ASN A 38 -20.81 3.58 6.38
C ASN A 38 -20.49 2.59 5.25
N ILE A 39 -20.29 1.32 5.62
CA ILE A 39 -19.86 0.29 4.68
C ILE A 39 -20.92 0.02 3.61
N GLN A 40 -20.47 -0.10 2.36
CA GLN A 40 -21.32 -0.47 1.24
C GLN A 40 -20.52 -1.28 0.22
N GLN A 41 -21.23 -2.12 -0.55
CA GLN A 41 -20.62 -2.75 -1.71
C GLN A 41 -20.51 -1.73 -2.85
N GLY A 42 -19.40 -1.75 -3.57
CA GLY A 42 -19.21 -0.90 -4.74
C GLY A 42 -17.98 -1.31 -5.53
N SER A 43 -17.56 -0.47 -6.46
CA SER A 43 -16.34 -0.70 -7.23
C SER A 43 -15.24 0.30 -6.89
N PHE A 44 -14.02 0.01 -7.35
CA PHE A 44 -12.88 0.92 -7.16
C PHE A 44 -13.15 2.32 -7.73
N SER A 45 -13.95 2.46 -8.79
CA SER A 45 -14.31 3.76 -9.36
C SER A 45 -15.14 4.65 -8.43
N ASN A 46 -15.63 4.14 -7.30
CA ASN A 46 -16.34 4.91 -6.29
C ASN A 46 -15.44 5.35 -5.11
N PHE A 47 -14.21 4.85 -5.05
CA PHE A 47 -13.21 5.21 -4.05
C PHE A 47 -12.77 6.68 -4.23
N GLY A 48 -12.53 7.39 -3.14
CA GLY A 48 -12.25 8.83 -3.11
C GLY A 48 -13.50 9.70 -3.20
N ASP A 49 -14.48 9.32 -4.01
CA ASP A 49 -15.74 10.07 -4.16
C ASP A 49 -16.75 9.75 -3.03
N THR A 50 -16.89 8.47 -2.68
CA THR A 50 -17.94 8.00 -1.77
C THR A 50 -17.42 7.42 -0.47
N ALA A 51 -16.13 7.11 -0.40
CA ALA A 51 -15.46 6.51 0.74
C ALA A 51 -13.95 6.73 0.63
N ASN A 52 -13.26 6.74 1.78
CA ASN A 52 -11.80 6.90 1.83
C ASN A 52 -11.05 5.56 1.97
N THR A 53 -11.76 4.44 1.94
CA THR A 53 -11.19 3.09 2.02
C THR A 53 -11.93 2.16 1.05
N PHE A 54 -11.19 1.35 0.29
CA PHE A 54 -11.72 0.30 -0.57
C PHE A 54 -11.01 -1.02 -0.28
N VAL A 55 -11.78 -2.08 0.01
CA VAL A 55 -11.28 -3.39 0.41
C VAL A 55 -11.79 -4.45 -0.56
N PHE A 56 -10.90 -5.26 -1.13
CA PHE A 56 -11.31 -6.36 -2.00
C PHE A 56 -10.36 -7.56 -1.89
N PRO A 57 -10.87 -8.80 -2.06
CA PRO A 57 -10.03 -9.98 -2.08
C PRO A 57 -9.31 -10.11 -3.42
N THR A 58 -8.08 -10.59 -3.40
CA THR A 58 -7.31 -11.00 -4.58
C THR A 58 -6.99 -12.50 -4.50
N GLN A 59 -6.08 -12.98 -5.35
CA GLN A 59 -5.62 -14.37 -5.37
C GLN A 59 -4.77 -14.71 -4.14
N ASN A 60 -4.61 -16.01 -3.87
CA ASN A 60 -3.69 -16.56 -2.86
C ASN A 60 -3.94 -16.04 -1.42
N ASP A 61 -5.19 -15.90 -1.01
CA ASP A 61 -5.59 -15.47 0.35
C ASP A 61 -4.99 -14.13 0.76
N TRP A 62 -4.98 -13.17 -0.17
CA TRP A 62 -4.65 -11.79 0.10
C TRP A 62 -5.87 -10.90 -0.08
N ILE A 63 -6.00 -9.90 0.79
CA ILE A 63 -6.95 -8.80 0.64
C ILE A 63 -6.14 -7.52 0.45
N ILE A 64 -6.49 -6.74 -0.56
CA ILE A 64 -5.92 -5.42 -0.79
C ILE A 64 -6.86 -4.37 -0.21
N ILE A 65 -6.26 -3.36 0.41
CA ILE A 65 -6.95 -2.19 0.95
C ILE A 65 -6.32 -0.96 0.31
N PHE A 66 -7.08 -0.24 -0.51
CA PHE A 66 -6.71 1.12 -0.91
C PHE A 66 -7.26 2.10 0.09
N HIS A 67 -6.48 3.15 0.41
CA HIS A 67 -6.92 4.16 1.36
C HIS A 67 -6.43 5.57 1.04
N GLN A 68 -7.26 6.53 1.41
CA GLN A 68 -6.98 7.97 1.41
C GLN A 68 -7.21 8.48 2.83
N TRP A 69 -6.44 7.94 3.76
CA TRP A 69 -6.51 8.37 5.14
C TRP A 69 -5.73 9.68 5.26
N GLU A 70 -6.45 10.80 5.16
CA GLU A 70 -5.85 12.13 5.19
C GLU A 70 -4.85 12.25 6.35
N PRO A 71 -3.56 12.53 6.08
CA PRO A 71 -2.60 12.75 7.13
C PRO A 71 -2.93 14.07 7.80
N ARG A 72 -3.60 14.02 8.95
CA ARG A 72 -3.62 15.18 9.86
C ARG A 72 -2.33 15.18 10.67
N GLY A 73 -1.22 15.55 10.02
CA GLY A 73 0.09 15.55 10.67
C GLY A 73 1.24 15.56 9.67
N SER A 74 2.45 15.44 10.20
CA SER A 74 3.68 15.24 9.44
C SER A 74 3.72 13.84 8.80
N SER A 75 4.50 13.69 7.72
CA SER A 75 4.75 12.39 7.09
C SER A 75 5.34 11.35 8.07
N ALA A 76 6.02 11.79 9.13
CA ALA A 76 6.52 10.92 10.19
C ALA A 76 5.41 10.39 11.11
N GLU A 77 4.43 11.22 11.49
CA GLU A 77 3.27 10.81 12.28
C GLU A 77 2.41 9.83 11.49
N TYR A 78 2.19 10.11 10.21
CA TYR A 78 1.51 9.19 9.29
C TYR A 78 2.20 7.81 9.25
N LEU A 79 3.51 7.80 9.04
CA LEU A 79 4.29 6.57 8.96
C LEU A 79 4.26 5.77 10.29
N ASN A 80 4.22 6.44 11.43
CA ASN A 80 4.05 5.78 12.73
C ASN A 80 2.66 5.15 12.88
N ALA A 81 1.61 5.85 12.46
CA ALA A 81 0.25 5.32 12.47
C ALA A 81 0.11 4.11 11.53
N MET A 82 0.69 4.19 10.33
CA MET A 82 0.70 3.07 9.40
C MET A 82 1.47 1.87 9.94
N GLN A 83 2.62 2.09 10.58
CA GLN A 83 3.35 1.01 11.25
C GLN A 83 2.50 0.34 12.33
N GLN A 84 1.80 1.12 13.16
CA GLN A 84 0.92 0.58 14.19
C GLN A 84 -0.20 -0.26 13.58
N ILE A 85 -0.93 0.29 12.59
CA ILE A 85 -2.04 -0.40 11.92
C ILE A 85 -1.58 -1.70 11.28
N VAL A 86 -0.46 -1.67 10.54
CA VAL A 86 0.11 -2.88 9.90
C VAL A 86 0.51 -3.90 10.96
N THR A 87 1.11 -3.47 12.07
CA THR A 87 1.50 -4.37 13.16
C THR A 87 0.27 -5.03 13.79
N GLU A 88 -0.76 -4.27 14.14
CA GLU A 88 -2.01 -4.77 14.73
C GLU A 88 -2.76 -5.72 13.79
N LEU A 89 -2.85 -5.39 12.50
CA LEU A 89 -3.46 -6.25 11.50
C LEU A 89 -2.65 -7.55 11.33
N SER A 90 -1.31 -7.48 11.29
CA SER A 90 -0.48 -8.69 11.21
C SER A 90 -0.63 -9.59 12.44
N GLN A 91 -0.90 -9.03 13.62
CA GLN A 91 -1.17 -9.83 14.83
C GLN A 91 -2.46 -10.64 14.69
N LYS A 92 -3.45 -10.09 14.00
CA LYS A 92 -4.76 -10.73 13.80
C LYS A 92 -4.80 -11.68 12.61
N PHE A 93 -4.10 -11.34 11.53
CA PHE A 93 -4.17 -12.04 10.24
C PHE A 93 -2.87 -12.77 9.86
N GLY A 94 -1.87 -12.76 10.73
CA GLY A 94 -0.58 -13.42 10.52
C GLY A 94 0.42 -12.57 9.73
N GLU A 95 -0.03 -11.83 8.71
CA GLU A 95 0.83 -10.94 7.94
C GLU A 95 0.06 -9.74 7.37
N ALA A 96 0.70 -8.58 7.42
CA ALA A 96 0.20 -7.35 6.83
C ALA A 96 1.37 -6.52 6.28
N GLN A 97 1.11 -5.82 5.18
CA GLN A 97 2.07 -4.95 4.52
C GLN A 97 1.39 -3.62 4.18
N SER A 98 2.16 -2.55 4.11
CA SER A 98 1.73 -1.23 3.59
C SER A 98 2.76 -0.72 2.60
N PHE A 99 2.29 0.01 1.60
CA PHE A 99 3.09 0.55 0.50
C PHE A 99 2.52 1.89 0.07
N ALA A 100 3.39 2.83 -0.27
CA ALA A 100 2.98 4.00 -1.05
C ALA A 100 4.12 4.52 -1.92
N ALA A 101 3.74 5.22 -2.99
CA ALA A 101 4.63 6.07 -3.76
C ALA A 101 3.87 7.30 -4.25
N TYR A 102 4.47 8.48 -4.08
CA TYR A 102 3.96 9.77 -4.53
C TYR A 102 5.06 10.54 -5.28
N GLU A 103 4.84 10.85 -6.56
CA GLU A 103 5.87 11.43 -7.43
C GLU A 103 5.73 12.96 -7.57
N ASP A 104 4.50 13.49 -7.52
CA ASP A 104 4.22 14.87 -7.94
C ASP A 104 4.47 15.94 -6.86
N VAL A 105 4.43 15.59 -5.58
CA VAL A 105 4.42 16.58 -4.48
C VAL A 105 5.69 16.55 -3.64
N ILE A 106 6.15 15.37 -3.20
CA ILE A 106 7.23 15.28 -2.21
C ILE A 106 8.26 14.18 -2.49
N TYR A 107 8.17 13.48 -3.63
CA TYR A 107 8.96 12.27 -3.92
C TYR A 107 9.00 11.33 -2.72
N TYR A 108 7.84 10.77 -2.39
CA TYR A 108 7.66 9.92 -1.22
C TYR A 108 7.52 8.47 -1.62
N ALA A 109 8.17 7.59 -0.88
CA ALA A 109 7.85 6.18 -0.90
C ALA A 109 7.96 5.60 0.50
N HIS A 110 7.11 4.62 0.80
CA HIS A 110 7.27 3.77 1.96
C HIS A 110 6.92 2.33 1.65
N TRP A 111 7.46 1.44 2.48
CA TRP A 111 6.91 0.11 2.66
C TRP A 111 7.12 -0.37 4.08
N ILE A 112 6.16 -1.15 4.56
CA ILE A 112 6.13 -1.72 5.90
C ILE A 112 5.72 -3.18 5.75
N LEU A 113 6.42 -4.08 6.44
CA LEU A 113 6.06 -5.49 6.57
C LEU A 113 6.03 -5.85 8.05
N ALA A 114 4.93 -6.44 8.49
CA ALA A 114 4.80 -7.04 9.81
C ALA A 114 4.24 -8.45 9.73
N GLN A 115 4.72 -9.32 10.61
CA GLN A 115 4.30 -10.71 10.72
C GLN A 115 4.01 -11.05 12.18
N ASN A 116 2.82 -11.60 12.45
CA ASN A 116 2.36 -12.02 13.77
C ASN A 116 2.51 -10.94 14.86
N GLY A 117 2.28 -9.66 14.52
CA GLY A 117 2.42 -8.53 15.45
C GLY A 117 3.85 -8.05 15.64
N ILE A 118 4.80 -8.51 14.82
CA ILE A 118 6.21 -8.11 14.87
C ILE A 118 6.54 -7.35 13.59
N LEU A 119 7.06 -6.14 13.74
CA LEU A 119 7.59 -5.36 12.63
C LEU A 119 8.85 -6.03 12.08
N ILE A 120 8.84 -6.38 10.80
CA ILE A 120 9.94 -7.07 10.11
C ILE A 120 10.77 -6.10 9.27
N ARG A 121 10.11 -5.14 8.61
CA ARG A 121 10.76 -4.16 7.75
C ARG A 121 9.97 -2.87 7.75
N SER A 122 10.65 -1.73 7.81
CA SER A 122 10.02 -0.43 7.56
C SER A 122 11.01 0.51 6.88
N PHE A 123 10.65 0.95 5.69
CA PHE A 123 11.39 1.93 4.93
C PHE A 123 10.48 3.11 4.60
N ALA A 124 11.02 4.31 4.64
CA ALA A 124 10.40 5.48 4.04
C ALA A 124 11.45 6.52 3.64
N LYS A 125 11.19 7.23 2.56
CA LYS A 125 11.99 8.38 2.12
C LYS A 125 11.06 9.41 1.51
N ALA A 126 11.30 10.70 1.79
CA ALA A 126 10.66 11.82 1.12
C ALA A 126 11.72 12.82 0.66
N GLY A 127 11.60 13.36 -0.55
CA GLY A 127 12.59 14.29 -1.13
C GLY A 127 12.57 15.68 -0.52
N GLU A 128 11.40 16.20 -0.17
CA GLU A 128 11.25 17.58 0.33
C GLU A 128 11.24 17.71 1.86
N THR A 129 11.55 16.63 2.59
CA THR A 129 11.55 16.62 4.06
C THR A 129 12.72 15.81 4.62
N ASP A 130 13.00 15.94 5.92
CA ASP A 130 13.99 15.10 6.62
C ASP A 130 13.48 13.67 6.89
N LEU A 131 12.34 13.26 6.31
CA LEU A 131 11.82 11.92 6.50
C LEU A 131 12.72 10.89 5.81
N PHE A 132 13.47 10.18 6.64
CA PHE A 132 14.18 8.98 6.27
C PHE A 132 14.00 7.91 7.34
N ARG A 133 13.55 6.73 6.93
CA ARG A 133 13.46 5.53 7.76
C ARG A 133 14.06 4.36 7.00
N ASN A 134 14.94 3.65 7.68
CA ASN A 134 15.48 2.38 7.21
C ASN A 134 15.65 1.45 8.42
N PHE A 135 14.57 0.74 8.78
CA PHE A 135 14.50 -0.14 9.93
C PHE A 135 14.60 -1.61 9.49
N GLU A 136 15.45 -2.36 10.20
CA GLU A 136 15.85 -3.74 9.90
C GLU A 136 16.60 -3.92 8.57
N GLU A 137 17.16 -5.10 8.37
CA GLU A 137 17.94 -5.45 7.20
C GLU A 137 17.09 -5.44 5.92
N VAL A 138 17.72 -5.01 4.82
CA VAL A 138 17.16 -5.11 3.47
C VAL A 138 16.86 -6.59 3.18
N THR A 139 15.64 -6.87 2.74
CA THR A 139 15.19 -8.21 2.40
C THR A 139 15.67 -8.64 1.00
N GLU A 140 15.72 -9.93 0.72
CA GLU A 140 16.00 -10.43 -0.65
C GLU A 140 15.01 -9.88 -1.69
N ALA A 141 13.79 -9.55 -1.26
CA ALA A 141 12.79 -8.96 -2.13
C ALA A 141 13.24 -7.58 -2.66
N GLU A 142 13.99 -6.82 -1.87
CA GLU A 142 14.54 -5.49 -2.20
C GLU A 142 15.86 -5.57 -3.00
N SER A 143 16.34 -6.75 -3.38
CA SER A 143 17.62 -6.95 -4.08
C SER A 143 17.75 -6.26 -5.44
N PHE A 144 16.64 -5.82 -6.03
CA PHE A 144 16.63 -5.07 -7.27
C PHE A 144 16.83 -3.56 -7.10
N ILE A 145 16.81 -3.07 -5.85
CA ILE A 145 17.01 -1.67 -5.50
C ILE A 145 18.51 -1.44 -5.28
N ASP A 146 19.09 -0.46 -5.98
CA ASP A 146 20.49 -0.08 -5.77
C ASP A 146 20.63 0.82 -4.53
N TRP A 147 20.75 0.18 -3.37
CA TRP A 147 20.95 0.86 -2.10
C TRP A 147 22.26 1.65 -1.99
N THR A 148 23.17 1.54 -2.96
CA THR A 148 24.43 2.29 -2.96
C THR A 148 24.28 3.68 -3.61
N ASP A 149 23.20 3.89 -4.35
CA ASP A 149 22.87 5.19 -4.93
C ASP A 149 22.24 6.11 -3.87
N ALA A 150 22.99 7.14 -3.47
CA ALA A 150 22.56 8.12 -2.48
C ALA A 150 21.40 9.00 -2.98
N GLU A 151 21.26 9.14 -4.30
CA GLU A 151 20.22 9.94 -4.95
C GLU A 151 18.97 9.11 -5.27
N LEU A 152 19.00 7.78 -5.08
CA LEU A 152 17.86 6.92 -5.38
C LEU A 152 16.62 7.28 -4.55
N PHE A 153 15.52 7.53 -5.23
CA PHE A 153 14.17 7.59 -4.66
C PHE A 153 13.36 6.48 -5.31
N PRO A 154 13.11 5.36 -4.61
CA PRO A 154 12.24 4.31 -5.13
C PRO A 154 10.90 4.93 -5.53
N GLY A 155 10.52 4.76 -6.80
CA GLY A 155 9.27 5.27 -7.34
C GLY A 155 8.19 4.20 -7.35
N MET A 156 7.08 4.49 -8.03
CA MET A 156 5.99 3.52 -8.17
C MET A 156 6.45 2.15 -8.74
N PRO A 157 7.33 2.09 -9.76
CA PRO A 157 7.78 0.81 -10.30
C PRO A 157 8.50 -0.08 -9.27
N GLU A 158 9.39 0.49 -8.45
CA GLU A 158 10.07 -0.26 -7.40
C GLU A 158 9.10 -0.75 -6.33
N VAL A 159 8.17 0.10 -5.88
CA VAL A 159 7.21 -0.25 -4.83
C VAL A 159 6.24 -1.33 -5.31
N ILE A 160 5.78 -1.27 -6.55
CA ILE A 160 4.92 -2.31 -7.14
C ILE A 160 5.69 -3.63 -7.26
N ARG A 161 6.92 -3.59 -7.78
CA ARG A 161 7.76 -4.80 -7.88
C ARG A 161 8.05 -5.44 -6.53
N LEU A 162 8.22 -4.62 -5.49
CA LEU A 162 8.37 -5.10 -4.11
C LEU A 162 7.07 -5.77 -3.63
N SER A 163 5.92 -5.12 -3.82
CA SER A 163 4.62 -5.67 -3.40
C SER A 163 4.31 -7.01 -4.05
N GLN A 164 4.63 -7.19 -5.34
CA GLN A 164 4.50 -8.46 -6.06
C GLN A 164 5.35 -9.58 -5.45
N LYS A 165 6.56 -9.26 -4.98
CA LYS A 165 7.46 -10.23 -4.35
C LYS A 165 7.01 -10.63 -2.95
N TRP A 166 6.39 -9.71 -2.21
CA TRP A 166 5.92 -9.97 -0.84
C TRP A 166 4.50 -10.55 -0.77
N SER A 167 3.60 -10.16 -1.66
CA SER A 167 2.20 -10.57 -1.59
C SER A 167 1.55 -10.69 -2.96
N THR A 168 1.23 -9.55 -3.58
CA THR A 168 0.44 -9.43 -4.80
C THR A 168 0.68 -8.06 -5.43
N GLU A 169 0.47 -7.97 -6.74
CA GLU A 169 0.37 -6.68 -7.42
C GLU A 169 -0.91 -5.94 -6.98
N PRO A 170 -0.85 -4.62 -6.76
CA PRO A 170 -2.05 -3.78 -6.77
C PRO A 170 -2.71 -3.81 -8.17
N ILE A 171 -4.00 -3.45 -8.28
CA ILE A 171 -4.76 -3.68 -9.51
C ILE A 171 -4.22 -2.86 -10.70
N PHE A 172 -3.40 -3.43 -11.59
CA PHE A 172 -3.01 -2.76 -12.85
C PHE A 172 -3.06 -3.63 -14.09
N SER A 173 -3.35 -4.93 -13.99
CA SER A 173 -3.27 -5.78 -15.17
C SER A 173 -4.48 -5.72 -16.11
N ASN A 174 -5.65 -5.19 -15.71
CA ASN A 174 -6.83 -4.93 -16.57
C ASN A 174 -7.98 -4.24 -15.77
N HIS A 175 -8.20 -2.94 -15.96
CA HIS A 175 -9.46 -2.23 -15.59
C HIS A 175 -9.89 -2.28 -14.11
N PRO A 176 -9.23 -1.56 -13.18
CA PRO A 176 -9.58 -1.53 -11.77
C PRO A 176 -11.02 -1.08 -11.49
N GLU A 177 -11.62 -0.27 -12.37
CA GLU A 177 -12.98 0.25 -12.25
C GLU A 177 -14.07 -0.84 -12.12
N ASN A 178 -13.79 -2.07 -12.55
CA ASN A 178 -14.73 -3.19 -12.49
C ASN A 178 -14.52 -4.10 -11.28
N VAL A 179 -13.47 -3.86 -10.48
CA VAL A 179 -13.23 -4.65 -9.25
C VAL A 179 -14.29 -4.27 -8.23
N VAL A 180 -15.06 -5.27 -7.80
CA VAL A 180 -16.10 -5.11 -6.77
C VAL A 180 -15.52 -5.45 -5.41
N GLY A 181 -15.77 -4.59 -4.44
CA GLY A 181 -15.29 -4.72 -3.07
C GLY A 181 -16.21 -4.02 -2.07
N VAL A 182 -15.67 -3.74 -0.90
CA VAL A 182 -16.32 -3.00 0.18
C VAL A 182 -15.70 -1.60 0.25
N LEU A 183 -16.55 -0.59 0.15
CA LEU A 183 -16.22 0.80 0.42
C LEU A 183 -16.57 1.11 1.87
N GLY A 184 -15.77 1.95 2.53
CA GLY A 184 -16.07 2.43 3.88
C GLY A 184 -15.20 3.61 4.29
N TYR A 185 -15.59 4.26 5.38
CA TYR A 185 -14.82 5.35 5.98
C TYR A 185 -14.00 4.84 7.15
N LYS A 186 -12.71 5.18 7.17
CA LYS A 186 -11.87 5.08 8.35
C LYS A 186 -11.45 6.47 8.82
N HIS A 187 -11.56 6.70 10.12
CA HIS A 187 -10.94 7.85 10.77
C HIS A 187 -9.62 7.42 11.39
N LEU A 188 -8.51 8.05 11.01
CA LEU A 188 -7.26 7.89 11.74
C LEU A 188 -7.35 8.67 13.06
N GLN A 189 -7.11 7.97 14.16
CA GLN A 189 -6.81 8.60 15.44
C GLN A 189 -5.29 8.81 15.47
N LEU A 190 -4.85 10.03 15.11
CA LEU A 190 -3.45 10.47 15.25
C LEU A 190 -3.24 11.12 16.62
#